data_AF-A0A1H5RLH8-F1
#
_entry.id   AF-A0A1H5RLH8-F1
#
_cell.length_a   1.000
_cell.length_b   1.000
_cell.length_c   1.000
_cell.angle_alpha   90.00
_cell.angle_beta   90.00
_cell.angle_gamma   90.00
#
_symmetry.space_group_name_H-M   'P 1'
#
loop_
_entity.id
_entity.type
_entity.pdbx_description
1 polymer ?
#
loop_
_entity_poly.entity_id
_entity_poly.type
_entity_poly.pdbx_seq_one_letter_code
_entity_poly.pdbx_strand_id
1 'polypeptide(L)'
;MDDLHERGRENFAELVEDGAKRLDALFAAVPALGELAVGTVYGHLHERPALDGRTREAATLAAIVAAGMVGPPLSVHLRTGLASGLSPAEVCEVVVQTAAFAGFPRAVSAADQLNRLFEGHGLPIPPPPAPREVVLGYLAEPTADVAEVLAEFPRTEVQATGPDRVLVSCFGDDPVPGAVLNCIVTDAEVTSVTVFRPR
;
A
#
# COMPACT_ATOMS: atom_id res chain seq x y z
N MET A 1 22.34 -11.58 -16.23
CA MET A 1 21.76 -10.22 -16.19
C MET A 1 20.49 -10.21 -17.03
N ASP A 2 20.55 -10.80 -18.22
CA ASP A 2 19.41 -11.00 -19.13
C ASP A 2 18.18 -11.65 -18.47
N ASP A 3 18.37 -12.75 -17.71
CA ASP A 3 17.29 -13.40 -16.93
C ASP A 3 16.59 -12.45 -15.93
N LEU A 4 17.37 -11.59 -15.26
CA LEU A 4 16.81 -10.63 -14.30
C LEU A 4 16.05 -9.52 -15.02
N HIS A 5 16.55 -9.06 -16.17
CA HIS A 5 15.89 -8.03 -16.94
C HIS A 5 14.54 -8.50 -17.49
N GLU A 6 14.48 -9.72 -18.04
CA GLU A 6 13.24 -10.33 -18.54
C GLU A 6 12.20 -10.46 -17.42
N ARG A 7 12.55 -11.11 -16.30
CA ARG A 7 11.69 -11.21 -15.11
C ARG A 7 11.26 -9.84 -14.59
N GLY A 8 12.18 -8.87 -14.55
CA GLY A 8 11.86 -7.52 -14.12
C GLY A 8 10.82 -6.84 -15.00
N ARG A 9 10.85 -7.09 -16.32
CA ARG A 9 9.82 -6.58 -17.24
C ARG A 9 8.47 -7.26 -17.03
N GLU A 10 8.47 -8.57 -16.78
CA GLU A 10 7.24 -9.33 -16.46
C GLU A 10 6.60 -8.81 -15.17
N ASN A 11 7.37 -8.75 -14.08
CA ASN A 11 6.92 -8.24 -12.79
C ASN A 11 6.37 -6.81 -12.91
N PHE A 12 7.04 -5.92 -13.67
CA PHE A 12 6.55 -4.56 -13.86
C PHE A 12 5.27 -4.49 -14.71
N ALA A 13 5.13 -5.37 -15.71
CA ALA A 13 3.95 -5.44 -16.55
C ALA A 13 2.71 -5.94 -15.79
N GLU A 14 2.88 -6.75 -14.75
CA GLU A 14 1.78 -7.14 -13.84
C GLU A 14 1.30 -5.98 -12.97
N LEU A 15 2.21 -5.06 -12.59
CA LEU A 15 1.90 -3.92 -11.72
C LEU A 15 1.32 -2.72 -12.48
N VAL A 16 1.72 -2.54 -13.74
CA VAL A 16 1.45 -1.34 -14.51
C VAL A 16 0.88 -1.70 -15.88
N GLU A 17 -0.31 -1.19 -16.17
CA GLU A 17 -0.91 -1.29 -17.51
C GLU A 17 0.03 -0.73 -18.59
N ASP A 18 0.19 -1.51 -19.67
CA ASP A 18 1.18 -1.29 -20.73
C ASP A 18 2.63 -1.16 -20.22
N GLY A 19 2.95 -1.80 -19.08
CA GLY A 19 4.23 -1.65 -18.38
C GLY A 19 5.44 -1.92 -19.27
N ALA A 20 5.43 -2.99 -20.07
CA ALA A 20 6.50 -3.30 -21.00
C ALA A 20 6.75 -2.16 -22.02
N LYS A 21 5.68 -1.64 -22.65
CA LYS A 21 5.79 -0.51 -23.60
C LYS A 21 6.28 0.76 -22.92
N ARG A 22 5.85 0.99 -21.67
CA ARG A 22 6.30 2.14 -20.87
C ARG A 22 7.80 2.06 -20.56
N LEU A 23 8.30 0.88 -20.21
CA LEU A 23 9.74 0.66 -20.01
C LEU A 23 10.53 0.86 -21.31
N ASP A 24 10.02 0.33 -22.42
CA ASP A 24 10.64 0.53 -23.74
C ASP A 24 10.74 2.02 -24.09
N ALA A 25 9.66 2.77 -23.91
CA ALA A 25 9.63 4.20 -24.17
C ALA A 25 10.56 4.99 -23.22
N LEU A 26 10.59 4.62 -21.93
CA LEU A 26 11.39 5.30 -20.92
C LEU A 26 12.89 5.16 -21.17
N PHE A 27 13.34 3.97 -21.59
CA PHE A 27 14.75 3.66 -21.78
C PHE A 27 15.19 3.65 -23.25
N ALA A 28 14.35 4.08 -24.20
CA ALA A 28 14.63 4.03 -25.64
C ALA A 28 15.98 4.65 -26.04
N ALA A 29 16.37 5.75 -25.41
CA ALA A 29 17.65 6.43 -25.69
C ALA A 29 18.85 5.81 -24.94
N VAL A 30 18.61 5.03 -23.88
CA VAL A 30 19.61 4.51 -22.95
C VAL A 30 19.29 3.06 -22.52
N PRO A 31 19.20 2.11 -23.47
CA PRO A 31 18.71 0.75 -23.20
C PRO A 31 19.52 0.01 -22.12
N ALA A 32 20.85 0.21 -22.07
CA ALA A 32 21.70 -0.38 -21.04
C ALA A 32 21.32 0.06 -19.61
N LEU A 33 20.78 1.28 -19.45
CA LEU A 33 20.26 1.71 -18.15
C LEU A 33 18.96 0.97 -17.82
N GLY A 34 18.10 0.70 -18.81
CA GLY A 34 16.89 -0.09 -18.64
C GLY A 34 17.21 -1.51 -18.18
N GLU A 35 18.18 -2.16 -18.82
CA GLU A 35 18.66 -3.49 -18.43
C GLU A 35 19.08 -3.55 -16.96
N LEU A 36 19.92 -2.60 -16.54
CA LEU A 36 20.40 -2.50 -15.16
C LEU A 36 19.29 -2.15 -14.17
N ALA A 37 18.50 -1.11 -14.46
CA ALA A 37 17.49 -0.60 -13.54
C ALA A 37 16.32 -1.59 -13.39
N VAL A 38 15.76 -2.08 -14.50
CA VAL A 38 14.61 -3.00 -14.46
C VAL A 38 15.02 -4.34 -13.89
N GLY A 39 16.17 -4.88 -14.31
CA GLY A 39 16.68 -6.14 -13.79
C GLY A 39 16.99 -6.08 -12.29
N THR A 40 17.59 -4.97 -11.83
CA THR A 40 17.90 -4.81 -10.40
C THR A 40 16.65 -4.56 -9.57
N VAL A 41 15.81 -3.60 -9.97
CA VAL A 41 14.66 -3.17 -9.17
C VAL A 41 13.55 -4.22 -9.22
N TYR A 42 13.09 -4.58 -10.41
CA TYR A 42 11.92 -5.45 -10.57
C TYR A 42 12.29 -6.92 -10.68
N GLY A 43 13.46 -7.26 -11.23
CA GLY A 43 13.91 -8.65 -11.36
C GLY A 43 14.58 -9.23 -10.11
N HIS A 44 15.15 -8.37 -9.26
CA HIS A 44 15.86 -8.80 -8.05
C HIS A 44 15.27 -8.23 -6.75
N LEU A 45 15.25 -6.90 -6.59
CA LEU A 45 14.84 -6.29 -5.31
C LEU A 45 13.37 -6.57 -4.98
N HIS A 46 12.49 -6.55 -5.98
CA HIS A 46 11.06 -6.79 -5.80
C HIS A 46 10.75 -8.20 -5.27
N GLU A 47 11.49 -9.22 -5.71
CA GLU A 47 11.28 -10.62 -5.31
C GLU A 47 11.89 -11.00 -3.95
N ARG A 48 12.61 -10.09 -3.29
CA ARG A 48 13.21 -10.39 -1.98
C ARG A 48 12.12 -10.64 -0.93
N PRO A 49 12.09 -11.80 -0.25
CA PRO A 49 10.90 -12.23 0.51
C PRO A 49 10.71 -11.53 1.86
N ALA A 50 11.66 -10.71 2.30
CA ALA A 50 11.64 -10.14 3.65
C ALA A 50 10.54 -9.09 3.87
N LEU A 51 10.05 -8.44 2.80
CA LEU A 51 8.96 -7.47 2.85
C LEU A 51 7.95 -7.79 1.75
N ASP A 52 6.67 -7.65 2.07
CA ASP A 52 5.60 -7.71 1.08
C ASP A 52 5.62 -6.48 0.15
N GLY A 53 4.83 -6.54 -0.93
CA GLY A 53 4.76 -5.46 -1.92
C GLY A 53 4.30 -4.13 -1.32
N ARG A 54 3.26 -4.16 -0.46
CA ARG A 54 2.73 -2.97 0.23
C ARG A 54 3.81 -2.23 1.01
N THR A 55 4.53 -2.95 1.87
CA THR A 55 5.54 -2.38 2.75
C THR A 55 6.72 -1.87 1.95
N ARG A 56 7.11 -2.60 0.88
CA ARG A 56 8.18 -2.18 -0.03
C ARG A 56 7.82 -0.88 -0.74
N GLU A 57 6.61 -0.75 -1.25
CA GLU A 57 6.17 0.46 -1.95
C GLU A 57 6.02 1.65 -0.99
N ALA A 58 5.51 1.43 0.23
CA ALA A 58 5.47 2.47 1.25
C ALA A 58 6.89 3.00 1.58
N ALA A 59 7.87 2.09 1.73
CA ALA A 59 9.27 2.47 1.96
C ALA A 59 9.88 3.21 0.76
N THR A 60 9.61 2.77 -0.47
CA THR A 60 10.06 3.44 -1.69
C THR A 60 9.46 4.84 -1.83
N LEU A 61 8.16 4.99 -1.61
CA LEU A 61 7.47 6.28 -1.62
C LEU A 61 8.08 7.25 -0.59
N ALA A 62 8.31 6.78 0.64
CA ALA A 62 8.99 7.58 1.66
C ALA A 62 10.37 8.06 1.20
N ALA A 63 11.17 7.17 0.60
CA ALA A 63 12.49 7.51 0.07
C ALA A 63 12.43 8.53 -1.08
N ILE A 64 11.45 8.38 -1.99
CA ILE A 64 11.21 9.29 -3.13
C ILE A 64 10.87 10.70 -2.62
N VAL A 65 9.94 10.78 -1.67
CA VAL A 65 9.53 12.06 -1.06
C VAL A 65 10.69 12.66 -0.27
N ALA A 66 11.41 11.85 0.51
CA ALA A 66 12.57 12.31 1.27
C ALA A 66 13.69 12.85 0.38
N ALA A 67 13.86 12.30 -0.84
CA ALA A 67 14.80 12.80 -1.84
C ALA A 67 14.28 14.02 -2.62
N GLY A 68 13.03 14.45 -2.42
CA GLY A 68 12.40 15.55 -3.15
C GLY A 68 12.03 15.20 -4.60
N MET A 69 11.91 13.91 -4.93
CA MET A 69 11.66 13.43 -6.29
C MET A 69 10.16 13.40 -6.64
N VAL A 70 9.55 14.58 -6.77
CA VAL A 70 8.11 14.74 -7.06
C VAL A 70 7.73 14.60 -8.55
N GLY A 71 8.64 14.05 -9.36
CA GLY A 71 8.45 13.87 -10.81
C GLY A 71 7.96 12.47 -11.19
N PRO A 72 8.45 11.90 -12.32
CA PRO A 72 8.10 10.55 -12.75
C PRO A 72 8.24 9.45 -11.68
N PRO A 73 9.24 9.45 -10.78
CA PRO A 73 9.35 8.43 -9.73
C PRO A 73 8.11 8.39 -8.82
N LEU A 74 7.62 9.54 -8.33
CA LEU A 74 6.43 9.60 -7.48
C LEU A 74 5.19 9.10 -8.22
N SER A 75 5.05 9.44 -9.51
CA SER A 75 3.93 8.97 -10.34
C SER A 75 3.94 7.45 -10.54
N VAL A 76 5.12 6.86 -10.80
CA VAL A 76 5.25 5.41 -10.99
C VAL A 76 4.92 4.68 -9.69
N HIS A 77 5.48 5.14 -8.58
CA HIS A 77 5.32 4.47 -7.28
C HIS A 77 3.98 4.72 -6.59
N LEU A 78 3.26 5.78 -6.97
CA LEU A 78 1.83 5.85 -6.67
C LEU A 78 1.10 4.67 -7.33
N ARG A 79 1.30 4.46 -8.64
CA ARG A 79 0.61 3.41 -9.38
C ARG A 79 0.97 2.00 -8.88
N THR A 80 2.26 1.70 -8.75
CA THR A 80 2.71 0.39 -8.27
C THR A 80 2.37 0.18 -6.79
N GLY A 81 2.34 1.24 -5.98
CA GLY A 81 1.84 1.21 -4.61
C GLY A 81 0.37 0.80 -4.51
N LEU A 82 -0.50 1.44 -5.31
CA LEU A 82 -1.92 1.08 -5.39
C LEU A 82 -2.12 -0.35 -5.90
N ALA A 83 -1.37 -0.76 -6.94
CA ALA A 83 -1.41 -2.13 -7.47
C ALA A 83 -0.91 -3.17 -6.46
N SER A 84 0.05 -2.80 -5.60
CA SER A 84 0.55 -3.61 -4.50
C SER A 84 -0.38 -3.61 -3.28
N GLY A 85 -1.48 -2.85 -3.34
CA GLY A 85 -2.57 -2.85 -2.38
C GLY A 85 -2.65 -1.63 -1.47
N LEU A 86 -1.70 -0.69 -1.50
CA LEU A 86 -1.85 0.53 -0.70
C LEU A 86 -3.13 1.26 -1.09
N SER A 87 -3.86 1.76 -0.10
CA SER A 87 -4.96 2.70 -0.33
C SER A 87 -4.42 4.11 -0.59
N PRO A 88 -5.18 4.98 -1.28
CA PRO A 88 -4.78 6.38 -1.47
C PRO A 88 -4.48 7.11 -0.14
N ALA A 89 -5.22 6.83 0.93
CA ALA A 89 -4.96 7.39 2.24
C ALA A 89 -3.65 6.90 2.87
N GLU A 90 -3.29 5.63 2.71
CA GLU A 90 -1.98 5.13 3.15
C GLU A 90 -0.83 5.80 2.40
N VAL A 91 -1.00 6.10 1.10
CA VAL A 91 0.00 6.87 0.34
C VAL A 91 0.14 8.29 0.90
N CYS A 92 -0.98 8.98 1.17
CA CYS A 92 -0.95 10.29 1.82
C CYS A 92 -0.28 10.24 3.20
N GLU A 93 -0.57 9.20 4.00
CA GLU A 93 0.04 9.02 5.32
C GLU A 93 1.56 8.84 5.24
N VAL A 94 2.07 8.12 4.23
CA VAL A 94 3.52 8.01 4.00
C VAL A 94 4.15 9.40 3.79
N VAL A 95 3.48 10.31 3.08
CA VAL A 95 3.95 11.70 2.89
C VAL A 95 3.97 12.45 4.22
N VAL A 96 2.93 12.29 5.05
CA VAL A 96 2.84 12.89 6.40
C VAL A 96 3.99 12.40 7.27
N GLN A 97 4.20 11.08 7.37
CA GLN A 97 5.30 10.49 8.14
C GLN A 97 6.66 10.98 7.64
N THR A 98 6.83 11.10 6.33
CA THR A 98 8.09 11.58 5.73
C THR A 98 8.38 13.04 6.11
N ALA A 99 7.36 13.89 6.31
CA ALA A 99 7.55 15.28 6.72
C ALA A 99 8.33 15.41 8.03
N ALA A 100 8.10 14.49 8.97
CA ALA A 100 8.77 14.49 10.27
C ALA A 100 10.29 14.26 10.17
N PHE A 101 10.74 13.48 9.19
CA PHE A 101 12.15 13.08 9.05
C PHE A 101 12.91 13.83 7.94
N ALA A 102 12.22 14.24 6.88
CA ALA A 102 12.81 14.89 5.71
C ALA A 102 12.42 16.37 5.55
N GLY A 103 11.56 16.88 6.44
CA GLY A 103 11.11 18.26 6.49
C GLY A 103 9.86 18.55 5.66
N PHE A 104 9.04 19.48 6.17
CA PHE A 104 7.78 19.91 5.56
C PHE A 104 7.89 20.38 4.10
N PRO A 105 8.94 21.13 3.65
CA PRO A 105 8.99 21.61 2.26
C PRO A 105 8.94 20.48 1.20
N ARG A 106 9.59 19.35 1.48
CA ARG A 106 9.56 18.18 0.59
C ARG A 106 8.19 17.50 0.59
N ALA A 107 7.60 17.33 1.77
CA ALA A 107 6.27 16.76 1.92
C ALA A 107 5.18 17.63 1.25
N VAL A 108 5.27 18.96 1.38
CA VAL A 108 4.35 19.91 0.71
C VAL A 108 4.47 19.81 -0.81
N SER A 109 5.69 19.71 -1.34
CA SER A 109 5.91 19.52 -2.78
C SER A 109 5.31 18.21 -3.28
N ALA A 110 5.45 17.13 -2.50
CA ALA A 110 4.85 15.84 -2.81
C ALA A 110 3.32 15.90 -2.73
N ALA A 111 2.76 16.61 -1.76
CA ALA A 111 1.31 16.79 -1.63
C ALA A 111 0.70 17.54 -2.83
N ASP A 112 1.34 18.61 -3.32
CA ASP A 112 0.89 19.29 -4.55
C ASP A 112 0.90 18.34 -5.76
N GLN A 113 1.95 17.54 -5.90
CA GLN A 113 2.01 16.56 -6.97
C GLN A 113 0.96 15.46 -6.81
N LEU A 114 0.70 14.98 -5.59
CA LEU A 114 -0.34 13.98 -5.33
C LEU A 114 -1.73 14.48 -5.73
N ASN A 115 -2.05 15.75 -5.50
CA ASN A 115 -3.33 16.33 -5.98
C ASN A 115 -3.50 16.13 -7.50
N ARG A 116 -2.46 16.46 -8.28
CA ARG A 116 -2.47 16.32 -9.75
C ARG A 116 -2.56 14.86 -10.19
N LEU A 117 -1.83 13.99 -9.49
CA LEU A 117 -1.84 12.56 -9.79
C LEU A 117 -3.20 11.93 -9.44
N PHE A 118 -3.82 12.31 -8.33
CA PHE A 118 -5.12 11.81 -7.93
C PHE A 118 -6.19 12.25 -8.93
N GLU A 119 -6.20 13.53 -9.30
CA GLU A 119 -7.09 14.05 -10.36
C GLU A 119 -6.90 13.28 -11.67
N GLY A 120 -5.65 13.09 -12.12
CA GLY A 120 -5.35 12.37 -13.35
C GLY A 120 -5.71 10.88 -13.34
N HIS A 121 -5.83 10.26 -12.16
CA HIS A 121 -6.26 8.86 -12.00
C HIS A 121 -7.73 8.73 -11.58
N GLY A 122 -8.48 9.84 -11.45
CA GLY A 122 -9.86 9.82 -10.99
C GLY A 122 -10.03 9.38 -9.53
N LEU A 123 -8.99 9.55 -8.71
CA LEU A 123 -9.04 9.25 -7.28
C LEU A 123 -9.71 10.40 -6.50
N PRO A 124 -10.47 10.10 -5.43
CA PRO A 124 -11.10 11.13 -4.60
C PRO A 124 -10.07 12.02 -3.89
N ILE A 125 -10.39 13.32 -3.77
CA ILE A 125 -9.58 14.34 -3.07
C ILE A 125 -10.48 15.09 -2.07
N PRO A 126 -10.25 15.00 -0.74
CA PRO A 126 -9.30 14.09 -0.10
C PRO A 126 -9.69 12.62 -0.31
N PRO A 127 -8.75 11.67 -0.20
CA PRO A 127 -9.10 10.26 -0.22
C PRO A 127 -9.96 9.89 1.00
N PRO A 128 -10.79 8.83 0.92
CA PRO A 128 -11.47 8.29 2.09
C PRO A 128 -10.46 7.79 3.12
N PRO A 129 -10.83 7.71 4.41
CA PRO A 129 -9.95 7.20 5.46
C PRO A 129 -9.35 5.83 5.11
N ALA A 130 -8.15 5.56 5.62
CA ALA A 130 -7.49 4.29 5.36
C ALA A 130 -8.34 3.12 5.92
N PRO A 131 -8.37 1.93 5.29
CA PRO A 131 -9.19 0.82 5.74
C PRO A 131 -9.00 0.46 7.22
N ARG A 132 -7.75 0.51 7.70
CA ARG A 132 -7.41 0.29 9.11
C ARG A 132 -8.07 1.31 10.04
N GLU A 133 -8.10 2.58 9.64
CA GLU A 133 -8.74 3.65 10.41
C GLU A 133 -10.26 3.43 10.48
N VAL A 134 -10.89 3.09 9.35
CA VAL A 134 -12.33 2.76 9.29
C VAL A 134 -12.67 1.60 10.24
N VAL A 135 -11.87 0.54 10.22
CA VAL A 135 -12.10 -0.63 11.07
C VAL A 135 -11.87 -0.32 12.55
N LEU A 136 -10.86 0.50 12.89
CA LEU A 136 -10.68 0.95 14.27
C LEU A 136 -11.91 1.72 14.79
N GLY A 137 -12.51 2.57 13.95
CA GLY A 137 -13.77 3.25 14.27
C GLY A 137 -14.93 2.27 14.46
N TYR A 138 -15.09 1.31 13.54
CA TYR A 138 -16.11 0.26 13.62
C TYR A 138 -16.01 -0.57 14.90
N LEU A 139 -14.80 -0.93 15.34
CA LEU A 139 -14.61 -1.75 16.55
C LEU A 139 -15.04 -1.02 17.85
N ALA A 140 -15.19 0.31 17.83
CA ALA A 140 -15.72 1.06 18.96
C ALA A 140 -17.24 0.92 19.10
N GLU A 141 -17.96 0.75 17.98
CA GLU A 141 -19.42 0.57 17.93
C GLU A 141 -19.79 -0.56 16.93
N PRO A 142 -19.42 -1.82 17.22
CA PRO A 142 -19.56 -2.91 16.26
C PRO A 142 -21.00 -3.46 16.23
N THR A 143 -21.29 -4.30 15.23
CA THR A 143 -22.51 -5.11 15.23
C THR A 143 -22.53 -6.08 16.41
N ALA A 144 -23.73 -6.53 16.81
CA ALA A 144 -23.90 -7.37 18.00
C ALA A 144 -23.07 -8.66 17.98
N ASP A 145 -22.98 -9.33 16.82
CA ASP A 145 -22.18 -10.55 16.64
C ASP A 145 -20.68 -10.31 16.80
N VAL A 146 -20.16 -9.17 16.32
CA VAL A 146 -18.76 -8.79 16.55
C VAL A 146 -18.55 -8.35 18.00
N ALA A 147 -19.49 -7.64 18.61
CA ALA A 147 -19.43 -7.23 20.01
C ALA A 147 -19.30 -8.46 20.95
N GLU A 148 -20.00 -9.55 20.66
CA GLU A 148 -19.87 -10.82 21.39
C GLU A 148 -18.46 -11.41 21.29
N VAL A 149 -17.86 -11.40 20.10
CA VAL A 149 -16.47 -11.87 19.89
C VAL A 149 -15.48 -11.00 20.66
N LEU A 150 -15.64 -9.68 20.63
CA LEU A 150 -14.75 -8.75 21.34
C LEU A 150 -14.92 -8.82 22.86
N ALA A 151 -16.12 -9.15 23.35
CA ALA A 151 -16.35 -9.40 24.78
C ALA A 151 -15.62 -10.67 25.26
N GLU A 152 -15.56 -11.71 24.43
CA GLU A 152 -14.81 -12.94 24.70
C GLU A 152 -13.30 -12.75 24.54
N PHE A 153 -12.87 -11.94 23.57
CA PHE A 153 -11.47 -11.71 23.19
C PHE A 153 -11.16 -10.19 23.12
N PRO A 154 -10.93 -9.54 24.27
CA PRO A 154 -10.90 -8.07 24.36
C PRO A 154 -9.62 -7.41 23.83
N ARG A 155 -8.55 -8.18 23.60
CA ARG A 155 -7.31 -7.65 23.03
C ARG A 155 -7.34 -7.83 21.52
N THR A 156 -7.04 -6.78 20.75
CA THR A 156 -7.09 -6.84 19.28
C THR A 156 -5.81 -6.32 18.62
N GLU A 157 -5.37 -7.00 17.55
CA GLU A 157 -4.38 -6.48 16.61
C GLU A 157 -5.05 -6.24 15.25
N VAL A 158 -4.91 -5.03 14.71
CA VAL A 158 -5.60 -4.59 13.49
C VAL A 158 -4.57 -4.29 12.39
N GLN A 159 -4.64 -5.05 11.31
CA GLN A 159 -3.71 -4.97 10.18
C GLN A 159 -4.46 -4.83 8.85
N ALA A 160 -4.21 -3.74 8.12
CA ALA A 160 -4.64 -3.63 6.73
C ALA A 160 -3.84 -4.62 5.87
N THR A 161 -4.54 -5.40 5.05
CA THR A 161 -3.94 -6.39 4.14
C THR A 161 -4.24 -6.09 2.68
N GLY A 162 -5.20 -5.20 2.41
CA GLY A 162 -5.60 -4.75 1.08
C GLY A 162 -6.00 -3.27 1.09
N PRO A 163 -6.33 -2.71 -0.08
CA PRO A 163 -6.84 -1.34 -0.20
C PRO A 163 -8.26 -1.20 0.38
N ASP A 164 -8.92 -2.33 0.67
CA ASP A 164 -10.30 -2.46 1.15
C ASP A 164 -10.43 -3.54 2.25
N ARG A 165 -9.33 -4.14 2.70
CA ARG A 165 -9.37 -5.33 3.57
C ARG A 165 -8.50 -5.18 4.80
N VAL A 166 -9.07 -5.55 5.95
CA VAL A 166 -8.40 -5.50 7.25
C VAL A 166 -8.65 -6.80 8.00
N LEU A 167 -7.58 -7.34 8.58
CA LEU A 167 -7.66 -8.45 9.53
C LEU A 167 -7.60 -7.89 10.95
N VAL A 168 -8.49 -8.41 11.80
CA VAL A 168 -8.50 -8.14 13.24
C VAL A 168 -8.28 -9.46 13.95
N SER A 169 -7.10 -9.64 14.53
CA SER A 169 -6.81 -10.77 15.39
C SER A 169 -7.30 -10.45 16.81
N CYS A 170 -8.18 -11.27 17.36
CA CYS A 170 -8.78 -11.10 18.68
C CYS A 170 -8.22 -12.14 19.66
N PHE A 171 -7.72 -11.68 20.79
CA PHE A 171 -7.00 -12.48 21.78
C PHE A 171 -7.70 -12.44 23.15
N GLY A 172 -7.73 -13.60 23.81
CA GLY A 172 -8.03 -13.71 25.24
C GLY A 172 -6.74 -13.48 26.04
N ASP A 173 -6.46 -14.39 26.97
CA ASP A 173 -5.19 -14.38 27.71
C ASP A 173 -4.04 -15.06 26.95
N ASP A 174 -4.36 -15.97 26.03
CA ASP A 174 -3.38 -16.69 25.20
C ASP A 174 -2.74 -15.77 24.13
N PRO A 175 -1.45 -15.96 23.77
CA PRO A 175 -0.82 -15.28 22.63
C PRO A 175 -1.37 -15.71 21.25
N VAL A 176 -2.12 -16.80 21.15
CA VAL A 176 -2.80 -17.24 19.93
C VAL A 176 -4.18 -16.59 19.85
N PRO A 177 -4.57 -16.02 18.70
CA PRO A 177 -5.89 -15.39 18.57
C PRO A 177 -6.99 -16.45 18.65
N GLY A 178 -7.97 -16.22 19.54
CA GLY A 178 -9.15 -17.06 19.69
C GLY A 178 -10.22 -16.78 18.63
N ALA A 179 -10.12 -15.64 17.95
CA ALA A 179 -10.88 -15.33 16.75
C ALA A 179 -10.10 -14.40 15.81
N VAL A 180 -10.43 -14.43 14.52
CA VAL A 180 -9.95 -13.48 13.51
C VAL A 180 -11.14 -12.92 12.75
N LEU A 181 -11.26 -11.61 12.67
CA LEU A 181 -12.25 -10.92 11.85
C LEU A 181 -11.61 -10.53 10.53
N ASN A 182 -12.24 -10.89 9.41
CA ASN A 182 -11.92 -10.35 8.09
C ASN A 182 -12.94 -9.27 7.75
N CYS A 183 -12.52 -8.01 7.82
CA CYS A 183 -13.37 -6.85 7.56
C CYS A 183 -13.12 -6.35 6.13
N ILE A 184 -14.21 -6.11 5.40
CA ILE A 184 -14.22 -5.44 4.09
C ILE A 184 -14.71 -4.00 4.29
N VAL A 185 -13.98 -3.06 3.71
CA VAL A 185 -14.24 -1.63 3.76
C VAL A 185 -14.60 -1.13 2.37
N THR A 186 -15.69 -0.38 2.26
CA THR A 186 -16.10 0.28 1.01
C THR A 186 -16.63 1.67 1.36
N ASP A 187 -16.22 2.69 0.61
CA ASP A 187 -16.69 4.08 0.80
C ASP A 187 -16.65 4.58 2.25
N ALA A 188 -15.56 4.28 2.96
CA ALA A 188 -15.32 4.63 4.37
C ALA A 188 -16.21 3.92 5.40
N GLU A 189 -16.86 2.82 5.03
CA GLU A 189 -17.69 2.00 5.93
C GLU A 189 -17.26 0.53 5.92
N VAL A 190 -17.42 -0.16 7.04
CA VAL A 190 -17.27 -1.63 7.09
C VAL A 190 -18.53 -2.26 6.52
N THR A 191 -18.43 -2.88 5.34
CA THR A 191 -19.58 -3.44 4.62
C THR A 191 -19.78 -4.93 4.86
N SER A 192 -18.75 -5.63 5.31
CA SER A 192 -18.82 -7.05 5.63
C SER A 192 -17.79 -7.42 6.68
N VAL A 193 -18.17 -8.27 7.64
CA VAL A 193 -17.26 -8.90 8.60
C VAL A 193 -17.47 -10.41 8.56
N THR A 194 -16.38 -11.16 8.33
CA THR A 194 -16.39 -12.62 8.46
C THR A 194 -15.61 -13.02 9.70
N VAL A 195 -16.25 -13.75 10.61
CA VAL A 195 -15.64 -14.24 11.86
C VAL A 195 -15.07 -15.64 11.64
N PHE A 196 -13.79 -15.81 11.94
CA PHE A 196 -13.11 -17.11 11.96
C PHE A 196 -12.72 -17.46 13.38
N ARG A 197 -13.11 -18.66 13.85
CA ARG A 197 -12.66 -19.21 15.13
C ARG A 197 -11.75 -20.41 14.86
N PRO A 198 -10.44 -20.32 15.13
CA PRO A 198 -9.56 -21.48 15.02
C PRO A 198 -10.04 -22.58 15.98
N ARG A 199 -10.02 -23.83 15.49
CA ARG A 199 -10.39 -25.02 16.28
C ARG A 199 -9.27 -25.44 17.21
#